data_AF-A0A9X4MXT5-F1
#
_entry.id   AF-A0A9X4MXT5-F1
#
_cell.length_a   1.000
_cell.length_b   1.000
_cell.length_c   1.000
_cell.angle_alpha   90.00
_cell.angle_beta   90.00
_cell.angle_gamma   90.00
#
_symmetry.space_group_name_H-M   'P 1'
#
loop_
_entity.id
_entity.type
_entity.pdbx_description
1 polymer ?
#
loop_
_entity_poly.entity_id
_entity_poly.type
_entity_poly.pdbx_seq_one_letter_code
_entity_poly.pdbx_strand_id
1 'polypeptide(L)'
;MSTKEIIEFLREKETDFLKIDSFSKLPGIYAIFYIGNDFPLIGDKVKKHDIIYIGKTESSQEKRDAKTHFTSGKTGSSTVRKSIGSILCQEMNLNPIPRNDSDYIKGRISHFKFDENSEEKITEWMINNLALSFYEYPKSKLEIETLESSIINELIPILNIAKNPSNPYRTALQTLRKNCANMAFTNSKTQKKPAPINPKPDSTKKKTLIKTPISTTIYIDNITSGDVSKNQLRIKKDNKYLFPKEKQGEPNTYYLPFKYGKSNFDATYKIGSKDGKSRSGILKLGADIYKNVIQIKAGTTLKVSITNKGYYILEK
;
A
#
# COMPACT_ATOMS: atom_id res chain seq x y z
N MET A 1 -36.05 4.95 -8.60
CA MET A 1 -35.51 4.15 -7.49
C MET A 1 -34.84 5.06 -6.49
N SER A 2 -35.06 4.82 -5.21
CA SER A 2 -34.29 5.40 -4.11
C SER A 2 -32.85 4.87 -4.10
N THR A 3 -31.96 5.54 -3.37
CA THR A 3 -30.57 5.08 -3.18
C THR A 3 -30.49 3.64 -2.66
N LYS A 4 -31.39 3.26 -1.74
CA LYS A 4 -31.43 1.90 -1.16
C LYS A 4 -31.83 0.85 -2.19
N GLU A 5 -32.85 1.12 -2.99
CA GLU A 5 -33.28 0.22 -4.08
C GLU A 5 -32.15 0.00 -5.10
N ILE A 6 -31.38 1.05 -5.41
CA ILE A 6 -30.23 0.94 -6.33
C ILE A 6 -29.10 0.11 -5.71
N ILE A 7 -28.86 0.25 -4.39
CA ILE A 7 -27.87 -0.56 -3.68
C ILE A 7 -28.27 -2.05 -3.72
N GLU A 8 -29.53 -2.36 -3.44
CA GLU A 8 -30.02 -3.74 -3.51
C GLU A 8 -29.94 -4.29 -4.94
N PHE A 9 -30.33 -3.51 -5.94
CA PHE A 9 -30.12 -3.86 -7.34
C PHE A 9 -28.65 -4.20 -7.64
N LEU A 10 -27.71 -3.38 -7.16
CA LEU A 10 -26.29 -3.62 -7.38
C LEU A 10 -25.85 -4.95 -6.75
N ARG A 11 -26.34 -5.27 -5.55
CA ARG A 11 -26.04 -6.54 -4.86
C ARG A 11 -26.63 -7.74 -5.59
N GLU A 12 -27.89 -7.65 -6.01
CA GLU A 12 -28.57 -8.73 -6.75
C GLU A 12 -27.91 -9.02 -8.11
N LYS A 13 -27.30 -8.00 -8.72
CA LYS A 13 -26.63 -8.10 -10.03
C LYS A 13 -25.11 -8.30 -9.93
N GLU A 14 -24.60 -8.61 -8.75
CA GLU A 14 -23.19 -8.98 -8.58
C GLU A 14 -22.82 -10.15 -9.51
N THR A 15 -21.83 -9.92 -10.38
CA THR A 15 -21.33 -10.90 -11.33
C THR A 15 -19.81 -10.96 -11.24
N ASP A 16 -19.29 -12.15 -10.98
CA ASP A 16 -17.84 -12.44 -10.99
C ASP A 16 -17.21 -11.94 -12.29
N PHE A 17 -16.07 -11.23 -12.22
CA PHE A 17 -15.51 -10.55 -13.38
C PHE A 17 -15.25 -11.52 -14.55
N LEU A 18 -14.77 -12.72 -14.23
CA LEU A 18 -14.49 -13.78 -15.23
C LEU A 18 -15.75 -14.32 -15.93
N LYS A 19 -16.94 -14.05 -15.38
CA LYS A 19 -18.23 -14.49 -15.92
C LYS A 19 -18.97 -13.39 -16.68
N ILE A 20 -18.41 -12.19 -16.74
CA ILE A 20 -19.03 -11.08 -17.47
C ILE A 20 -18.83 -11.29 -18.97
N ASP A 21 -19.92 -11.48 -19.69
CA ASP A 21 -19.95 -11.67 -21.14
C ASP A 21 -20.13 -10.36 -21.93
N SER A 22 -20.65 -9.32 -21.27
CA SER A 22 -21.03 -8.07 -21.91
C SER A 22 -20.95 -6.89 -20.93
N PHE A 23 -20.73 -5.70 -21.47
CA PHE A 23 -20.66 -4.45 -20.72
C PHE A 23 -21.64 -3.45 -21.31
N SER A 24 -22.31 -2.69 -20.45
CA SER A 24 -23.20 -1.63 -20.89
C SER A 24 -22.45 -0.53 -21.65
N LYS A 25 -23.11 -0.01 -22.69
CA LYS A 25 -22.64 1.15 -23.46
C LYS A 25 -23.22 2.48 -22.95
N LEU A 26 -23.98 2.46 -21.86
CA LEU A 26 -24.65 3.62 -21.31
C LEU A 26 -23.91 4.20 -20.08
N PRO A 27 -24.16 5.48 -19.73
CA PRO A 27 -23.74 6.07 -18.47
C PRO A 27 -24.40 5.36 -17.28
N GLY A 28 -23.74 5.39 -16.12
CA GLY A 28 -24.26 4.70 -14.94
C GLY A 28 -23.30 4.61 -13.77
N ILE A 29 -23.68 3.79 -12.80
CA ILE A 29 -22.94 3.50 -11.58
C ILE A 29 -22.45 2.05 -11.63
N TYR A 30 -21.16 1.83 -11.39
CA TYR A 30 -20.61 0.50 -11.16
C TYR A 30 -20.25 0.31 -9.69
N ALA A 31 -20.49 -0.91 -9.22
CA ALA A 31 -20.02 -1.39 -7.92
C ALA A 31 -18.98 -2.48 -8.13
N ILE A 32 -17.93 -2.46 -7.32
CA ILE A 32 -16.91 -3.51 -7.25
C ILE A 32 -17.07 -4.22 -5.93
N PHE A 33 -17.21 -5.54 -6.01
CA PHE A 33 -17.40 -6.43 -4.89
C PHE A 33 -16.11 -7.20 -4.64
N TYR A 34 -15.85 -7.52 -3.37
CA TYR A 34 -14.82 -8.48 -3.02
C TYR A 34 -15.41 -9.89 -2.95
N ILE A 35 -14.88 -10.83 -3.73
CA ILE A 35 -15.32 -12.24 -3.74
C ILE A 35 -14.23 -13.21 -3.29
N GLY A 36 -13.05 -12.71 -2.98
CA GLY A 36 -11.98 -13.52 -2.37
C GLY A 36 -12.29 -13.92 -0.93
N ASN A 37 -11.39 -14.69 -0.34
CA ASN A 37 -11.56 -15.21 1.02
C ASN A 37 -10.81 -14.40 2.09
N ASP A 38 -9.69 -13.78 1.72
CA ASP A 38 -8.79 -13.05 2.63
C ASP A 38 -8.42 -11.69 2.04
N PHE A 39 -9.12 -10.62 2.44
CA PHE A 39 -8.84 -9.29 1.90
C PHE A 39 -7.47 -8.79 2.41
N PRO A 40 -6.54 -8.44 1.52
CA PRO A 40 -5.17 -8.10 1.90
C PRO A 40 -5.16 -6.82 2.76
N LEU A 41 -4.48 -6.90 3.91
CA LEU A 41 -4.15 -5.81 4.84
C LEU A 41 -5.24 -5.32 5.83
N ILE A 42 -6.52 -5.67 5.66
CA ILE A 42 -7.60 -5.06 6.47
C ILE A 42 -8.27 -6.07 7.45
N GLY A 43 -7.77 -7.31 7.48
CA GLY A 43 -8.27 -8.38 8.35
C GLY A 43 -9.72 -8.76 8.03
N ASP A 44 -10.42 -9.34 9.00
CA ASP A 44 -11.78 -9.91 8.87
C ASP A 44 -12.90 -8.87 8.61
N LYS A 45 -12.55 -7.61 8.32
CA LYS A 45 -13.51 -6.51 8.21
C LYS A 45 -14.13 -6.35 6.82
N VAL A 46 -13.45 -6.80 5.77
CA VAL A 46 -14.05 -6.91 4.43
C VAL A 46 -14.50 -8.34 4.25
N LYS A 47 -15.81 -8.53 4.13
CA LYS A 47 -16.41 -9.84 3.91
C LYS A 47 -16.55 -10.11 2.42
N LYS A 48 -16.65 -11.39 2.09
CA LYS A 48 -17.07 -11.82 0.77
C LYS A 48 -18.44 -11.20 0.43
N HIS A 49 -18.59 -10.72 -0.79
CA HIS A 49 -19.76 -9.98 -1.30
C HIS A 49 -19.94 -8.56 -0.75
N ASP A 50 -18.93 -8.00 -0.05
CA ASP A 50 -18.94 -6.59 0.30
C ASP A 50 -18.65 -5.71 -0.92
N ILE A 51 -19.41 -4.63 -1.06
CA ILE A 51 -19.10 -3.55 -2.00
C ILE A 51 -17.90 -2.78 -1.46
N ILE A 52 -16.75 -2.95 -2.11
CA ILE A 52 -15.50 -2.30 -1.71
C ILE A 52 -15.25 -0.99 -2.46
N TYR A 53 -15.92 -0.77 -3.58
CA TYR A 53 -15.80 0.46 -4.36
C TYR A 53 -17.07 0.77 -5.14
N ILE A 54 -17.41 2.06 -5.19
CA ILE A 54 -18.44 2.62 -6.06
C ILE A 54 -17.80 3.64 -6.98
N GLY A 55 -18.17 3.60 -8.25
CA GLY A 55 -17.80 4.66 -9.18
C GLY A 55 -18.84 4.91 -10.25
N LYS A 56 -18.62 5.98 -11.02
CA LYS A 56 -19.47 6.36 -12.13
C LYS A 56 -18.78 6.34 -13.49
N THR A 57 -19.58 6.22 -14.53
CA THR A 57 -19.19 6.48 -15.92
C THR A 57 -20.20 7.41 -16.58
N GLU A 58 -19.71 8.44 -17.26
CA GLU A 58 -20.54 9.41 -18.02
C GLU A 58 -20.74 8.97 -19.48
N SER A 59 -20.15 7.84 -19.88
CA SER A 59 -20.22 7.37 -21.27
C SER A 59 -20.65 5.91 -21.37
N SER A 60 -19.83 4.99 -20.89
CA SER A 60 -20.09 3.55 -20.96
C SER A 60 -19.35 2.80 -19.86
N GLN A 61 -19.93 1.69 -19.43
CA GLN A 61 -19.29 0.77 -18.50
C GLN A 61 -18.04 0.15 -19.12
N GLU A 62 -18.13 -0.29 -20.38
CA GLU A 62 -17.03 -0.97 -21.09
C GLU A 62 -15.72 -0.16 -21.08
N LYS A 63 -15.79 1.16 -21.32
CA LYS A 63 -14.62 2.05 -21.27
C LYS A 63 -14.00 2.11 -19.88
N ARG A 64 -14.83 2.04 -18.83
CA ARG A 64 -14.39 2.28 -17.46
C ARG A 64 -13.93 1.00 -16.76
N ASP A 65 -14.71 -0.07 -16.88
CA ASP A 65 -14.48 -1.30 -16.13
C ASP A 65 -13.51 -2.20 -16.90
N ALA A 66 -13.94 -2.68 -18.07
CA ALA A 66 -13.15 -3.58 -18.90
C ALA A 66 -11.83 -2.93 -19.37
N LYS A 67 -11.91 -1.77 -20.03
CA LYS A 67 -10.77 -1.13 -20.70
C LYS A 67 -9.85 -0.31 -19.78
N THR A 68 -10.22 -0.12 -18.51
CA THR A 68 -9.41 0.66 -17.56
C THR A 68 -9.17 -0.07 -16.24
N HIS A 69 -10.19 -0.46 -15.47
CA HIS A 69 -9.97 -1.05 -14.15
C HIS A 69 -9.37 -2.46 -14.22
N PHE A 70 -9.82 -3.27 -15.17
CA PHE A 70 -9.38 -4.67 -15.32
C PHE A 70 -8.39 -4.88 -16.48
N THR A 71 -7.85 -3.79 -17.06
CA THR A 71 -6.79 -3.86 -18.07
C THR A 71 -5.42 -3.60 -17.43
N SER A 72 -4.43 -4.44 -17.75
CA SER A 72 -3.05 -4.26 -17.31
C SER A 72 -2.45 -2.92 -17.77
N GLY A 73 -1.55 -2.34 -16.97
CA GLY A 73 -0.85 -1.10 -17.29
C GLY A 73 -1.64 0.19 -17.05
N LYS A 74 -2.86 0.10 -16.50
CA LYS A 74 -3.77 1.24 -16.33
C LYS A 74 -3.78 1.85 -14.93
N THR A 75 -2.90 1.43 -14.02
CA THR A 75 -2.88 1.97 -12.63
C THR A 75 -2.72 3.48 -12.57
N GLY A 76 -1.96 4.08 -13.50
CA GLY A 76 -1.78 5.53 -13.57
C GLY A 76 -3.09 6.32 -13.72
N SER A 77 -4.14 5.72 -14.30
CA SER A 77 -5.47 6.32 -14.53
C SER A 77 -6.60 5.67 -13.72
N SER A 78 -6.29 4.64 -12.92
CA SER A 78 -7.27 3.84 -12.19
C SER A 78 -7.08 3.98 -10.69
N THR A 79 -7.98 4.70 -10.02
CA THR A 79 -7.96 4.87 -8.56
C THR A 79 -8.09 3.54 -7.83
N VAL A 80 -8.93 2.64 -8.34
CA VAL A 80 -9.11 1.28 -7.80
C VAL A 80 -7.82 0.49 -7.86
N ARG A 81 -7.23 0.35 -9.06
CA ARG A 81 -5.94 -0.34 -9.26
C ARG A 81 -4.84 0.27 -8.39
N LYS A 82 -4.83 1.59 -8.25
CA LYS A 82 -3.86 2.28 -7.40
C LYS A 82 -4.02 1.90 -5.94
N SER A 83 -5.25 1.78 -5.41
CA SER A 83 -5.45 1.25 -4.05
C SER A 83 -5.03 -0.21 -3.94
N ILE A 84 -5.56 -1.07 -4.81
CA ILE A 84 -5.31 -2.53 -4.76
C ILE A 84 -3.83 -2.83 -4.91
N GLY A 85 -3.17 -2.26 -5.92
CA GLY A 85 -1.73 -2.41 -6.10
C GLY A 85 -0.94 -1.85 -4.91
N SER A 86 -1.39 -0.79 -4.24
CA SER A 86 -0.70 -0.30 -3.05
C SER A 86 -0.88 -1.21 -1.84
N ILE A 87 -2.04 -1.84 -1.70
CA ILE A 87 -2.33 -2.85 -0.68
C ILE A 87 -1.45 -4.09 -0.90
N LEU A 88 -1.40 -4.58 -2.13
CA LEU A 88 -0.65 -5.77 -2.54
C LEU A 88 0.86 -5.53 -2.69
N CYS A 89 1.30 -4.27 -2.70
CA CYS A 89 2.65 -3.89 -3.14
C CYS A 89 3.74 -4.67 -2.42
N GLN A 90 3.62 -4.79 -1.10
CA GLN A 90 4.62 -5.48 -0.30
C GLN A 90 4.49 -7.01 -0.43
N GLU A 91 3.27 -7.54 -0.33
CA GLU A 91 3.00 -8.98 -0.34
C GLU A 91 3.42 -9.65 -1.66
N MET A 92 3.11 -9.00 -2.79
CA MET A 92 3.40 -9.53 -4.13
C MET A 92 4.74 -9.03 -4.70
N ASN A 93 5.51 -8.31 -3.90
CA ASN A 93 6.76 -7.65 -4.28
C ASN A 93 6.61 -6.85 -5.59
N LEU A 94 5.61 -5.95 -5.61
CA LEU A 94 5.33 -5.10 -6.76
C LEU A 94 6.33 -3.96 -6.82
N ASN A 95 6.58 -3.48 -8.03
CA ASN A 95 7.57 -2.45 -8.32
C ASN A 95 6.87 -1.18 -8.84
N PRO A 96 6.58 -0.19 -7.97
CA PRO A 96 6.11 1.11 -8.37
C PRO A 96 7.17 1.84 -9.21
N ILE A 97 6.70 2.55 -10.24
CA ILE A 97 7.50 3.43 -11.09
C ILE A 97 6.73 4.73 -11.36
N PRO A 98 7.40 5.85 -11.69
CA PRO A 98 6.71 7.09 -12.06
C PRO A 98 5.75 6.86 -13.22
N ARG A 99 4.61 7.56 -13.21
CA ARG A 99 3.62 7.41 -14.27
C ARG A 99 4.19 7.72 -15.65
N ASN A 100 4.99 8.78 -15.72
CA ASN A 100 5.71 9.23 -16.90
C ASN A 100 6.93 10.07 -16.48
N ASP A 101 7.86 10.31 -17.40
CA ASP A 101 9.07 11.09 -17.13
C ASP A 101 8.78 12.55 -16.75
N SER A 102 7.74 13.15 -17.33
CA SER A 102 7.35 14.54 -17.01
C SER A 102 6.95 14.69 -15.54
N ASP A 103 6.19 13.73 -15.00
CA ASP A 103 5.77 13.71 -13.60
C ASP A 103 6.99 13.49 -12.68
N TYR A 104 7.96 12.67 -13.08
CA TYR A 104 9.22 12.52 -12.35
C TYR A 104 10.04 13.81 -12.33
N ILE A 105 10.27 14.44 -13.49
CA ILE A 105 11.04 15.68 -13.64
C ILE A 105 10.41 16.82 -12.84
N LYS A 106 9.07 16.90 -12.84
CA LYS A 106 8.29 17.90 -12.10
C LYS A 106 8.10 17.56 -10.61
N GLY A 107 8.67 16.46 -10.12
CA GLY A 107 8.55 16.04 -8.72
C GLY A 107 7.12 15.69 -8.28
N ARG A 108 6.24 15.30 -9.22
CA ARG A 108 4.85 14.89 -8.95
C ARG A 108 4.81 13.45 -8.44
N ILE A 109 5.37 13.25 -7.26
CA ILE A 109 5.60 11.94 -6.64
C ILE A 109 4.32 11.11 -6.45
N SER A 110 3.16 11.75 -6.27
CA SER A 110 1.86 11.06 -6.10
C SER A 110 1.37 10.36 -7.37
N HIS A 111 1.99 10.64 -8.53
CA HIS A 111 1.66 10.04 -9.82
C HIS A 111 2.61 8.88 -10.13
N PHE A 112 2.23 7.69 -9.68
CA PHE A 112 2.93 6.45 -10.00
C PHE A 112 2.00 5.46 -10.71
N LYS A 113 2.63 4.48 -11.35
CA LYS A 113 2.06 3.22 -11.84
C LYS A 113 2.95 2.08 -11.37
N PHE A 114 2.69 0.85 -11.80
CA PHE A 114 3.61 -0.25 -11.59
C PHE A 114 4.32 -0.62 -12.91
N ASP A 115 5.46 -1.32 -12.80
CA ASP A 115 6.07 -1.93 -13.98
C ASP A 115 5.17 -3.06 -14.56
N GLU A 116 5.50 -3.52 -15.77
CA GLU A 116 4.66 -4.44 -16.54
C GLU A 116 4.31 -5.72 -15.77
N ASN A 117 5.34 -6.41 -15.25
CA ASN A 117 5.17 -7.63 -14.45
C ASN A 117 4.31 -7.39 -13.19
N SER A 118 4.44 -6.24 -12.54
CA SER A 118 3.61 -5.90 -11.39
C SER A 118 2.17 -5.56 -11.78
N GLU A 119 1.96 -4.92 -12.92
CA GLU A 119 0.63 -4.63 -13.45
C GLU A 119 -0.13 -5.91 -13.82
N GLU A 120 0.57 -6.92 -14.35
CA GLU A 120 0.02 -8.26 -14.62
C GLU A 120 -0.45 -8.92 -13.33
N LYS A 121 0.42 -8.99 -12.31
CA LYS A 121 0.07 -9.51 -10.98
C LYS A 121 -1.14 -8.82 -10.36
N ILE A 122 -1.23 -7.49 -10.44
CA ILE A 122 -2.39 -6.73 -9.96
C ILE A 122 -3.64 -7.15 -10.73
N THR A 123 -3.53 -7.30 -12.05
CA THR A 123 -4.65 -7.68 -12.92
C THR A 123 -5.14 -9.07 -12.58
N GLU A 124 -4.23 -10.04 -12.48
CA GLU A 124 -4.53 -11.42 -12.10
C GLU A 124 -5.20 -11.48 -10.73
N TRP A 125 -4.69 -10.72 -9.75
CA TRP A 125 -5.35 -10.64 -8.45
C TRP A 125 -6.77 -10.08 -8.57
N MET A 126 -6.95 -8.99 -9.33
CA MET A 126 -8.25 -8.35 -9.48
C MET A 126 -9.28 -9.24 -10.17
N ILE A 127 -8.93 -9.91 -11.28
CA ILE A 127 -9.88 -10.77 -12.01
C ILE A 127 -10.31 -11.99 -11.18
N ASN A 128 -9.45 -12.49 -10.29
CA ASN A 128 -9.72 -13.67 -9.48
C ASN A 128 -10.42 -13.36 -8.14
N ASN A 129 -10.46 -12.10 -7.71
CA ASN A 129 -10.94 -11.72 -6.39
C ASN A 129 -12.06 -10.68 -6.41
N LEU A 130 -12.47 -10.17 -7.57
CA LEU A 130 -13.46 -9.11 -7.68
C LEU A 130 -14.63 -9.49 -8.58
N ALA A 131 -15.82 -9.09 -8.16
CA ALA A 131 -17.03 -9.10 -8.97
C ALA A 131 -17.47 -7.65 -9.28
N LEU A 132 -18.32 -7.50 -10.29
CA LEU A 132 -18.89 -6.21 -10.70
C LEU A 132 -20.41 -6.27 -10.73
N SER A 133 -21.01 -5.11 -10.57
CA SER A 133 -22.40 -4.86 -10.94
C SER A 133 -22.50 -3.48 -11.56
N PHE A 134 -23.48 -3.29 -12.44
CA PHE A 134 -23.71 -2.02 -13.12
C PHE A 134 -25.18 -1.65 -13.15
N TYR A 135 -25.46 -0.43 -12.72
CA TYR A 135 -26.77 0.19 -12.84
C TYR A 135 -26.72 1.28 -13.91
N GLU A 136 -27.39 1.02 -15.03
CA GLU A 136 -27.55 2.00 -16.10
C GLU A 136 -28.33 3.21 -15.59
N TYR A 137 -27.75 4.39 -15.76
CA TYR A 137 -28.35 5.64 -15.33
C TYR A 137 -28.01 6.74 -16.36
N PRO A 138 -28.67 6.74 -17.53
CA PRO A 138 -28.41 7.66 -18.63
C PRO A 138 -28.97 9.07 -18.34
N LYS A 139 -28.52 9.66 -17.24
CA LYS A 139 -28.90 10.99 -16.76
C LYS A 139 -27.75 11.98 -16.91
N SER A 140 -27.99 13.23 -16.55
CA SER A 140 -26.94 14.25 -16.63
C SER A 140 -25.76 13.90 -15.73
N LYS A 141 -24.58 14.46 -16.05
CA LYS A 141 -23.36 14.31 -15.26
C LYS A 141 -23.59 14.62 -13.78
N LEU A 142 -24.34 15.67 -13.47
CA LEU A 142 -24.61 16.12 -12.11
C LEU A 142 -25.50 15.12 -11.36
N GLU A 143 -26.51 14.56 -12.02
CA GLU A 143 -27.38 13.54 -11.44
C GLU A 143 -26.61 12.24 -11.15
N ILE A 144 -25.76 11.79 -12.07
CA ILE A 144 -24.92 10.60 -11.87
C ILE A 144 -23.94 10.84 -10.70
N GLU A 145 -23.33 12.02 -10.63
CA GLU A 145 -22.42 12.39 -9.55
C GLU A 145 -23.09 12.51 -8.18
N THR A 146 -24.33 13.04 -8.16
CA THR A 146 -25.15 13.08 -6.95
C THR A 146 -25.47 11.67 -6.48
N LEU A 147 -25.93 10.80 -7.37
CA LEU A 147 -26.25 9.41 -7.06
C LEU A 147 -25.02 8.64 -6.55
N GLU A 148 -23.87 8.75 -7.23
CA GLU A 148 -22.60 8.16 -6.80
C GLU A 148 -22.26 8.58 -5.35
N SER A 149 -22.40 9.87 -5.06
CA SER A 149 -22.08 10.42 -3.74
C SER A 149 -23.06 9.93 -2.66
N SER A 150 -24.35 9.83 -2.97
CA SER A 150 -25.36 9.27 -2.06
C SER A 150 -25.08 7.80 -1.73
N ILE A 151 -24.73 6.98 -2.72
CA ILE A 151 -24.40 5.57 -2.50
C ILE A 151 -23.11 5.43 -1.68
N ILE A 152 -22.07 6.24 -1.98
CA ILE A 152 -20.82 6.25 -1.22
C ILE A 152 -21.06 6.61 0.25
N ASN A 153 -21.92 7.61 0.51
CA ASN A 153 -22.22 8.02 1.88
C ASN A 153 -22.99 6.96 2.67
N GLU A 154 -23.90 6.23 2.02
CA GLU A 154 -24.68 5.15 2.64
C GLU A 154 -23.79 3.92 2.94
N LEU A 155 -22.94 3.51 2.00
CA LEU A 155 -22.17 2.27 2.10
C LEU A 155 -20.78 2.42 2.72
N ILE A 156 -20.22 3.64 2.68
CA ILE A 156 -18.84 3.94 3.09
C ILE A 156 -17.83 2.93 2.48
N PRO A 157 -17.80 2.72 1.15
CA PRO A 157 -16.98 1.68 0.55
C PRO A 157 -15.49 1.92 0.81
N ILE A 158 -14.78 0.86 1.16
CA ILE A 158 -13.42 0.94 1.69
C ILE A 158 -12.41 1.58 0.74
N LEU A 159 -12.52 1.35 -0.56
CA LEU A 159 -11.57 1.87 -1.55
C LEU A 159 -11.93 3.28 -2.04
N ASN A 160 -13.12 3.79 -1.74
CA ASN A 160 -13.50 5.18 -2.01
C ASN A 160 -12.82 6.10 -1.00
N ILE A 161 -11.73 6.76 -1.43
CA ILE A 161 -11.01 7.77 -0.62
C ILE A 161 -11.60 9.17 -0.86
N ALA A 162 -11.94 9.47 -2.11
CA ALA A 162 -12.61 10.72 -2.49
C ALA A 162 -14.11 10.60 -2.20
N LYS A 163 -14.75 11.74 -1.86
CA LYS A 163 -16.19 11.82 -1.56
C LYS A 163 -16.68 10.91 -0.42
N ASN A 164 -15.75 10.35 0.36
CA ASN A 164 -16.05 9.47 1.49
C ASN A 164 -15.26 9.93 2.73
N PRO A 165 -15.69 11.00 3.41
CA PRO A 165 -15.00 11.51 4.60
C PRO A 165 -15.08 10.54 5.78
N SER A 166 -16.14 9.73 5.85
CA SER A 166 -16.39 8.77 6.92
C SER A 166 -15.63 7.45 6.76
N ASN A 167 -14.84 7.29 5.69
CA ASN A 167 -14.06 6.07 5.46
C ASN A 167 -12.97 5.90 6.55
N PRO A 168 -13.08 4.89 7.43
CA PRO A 168 -12.14 4.72 8.53
C PRO A 168 -10.74 4.27 8.05
N TYR A 169 -10.64 3.78 6.81
CA TYR A 169 -9.39 3.29 6.21
C TYR A 169 -8.71 4.32 5.32
N ARG A 170 -9.30 5.52 5.18
CA ARG A 170 -8.79 6.60 4.34
C ARG A 170 -7.30 6.86 4.56
N THR A 171 -6.89 7.04 5.82
CA THR A 171 -5.50 7.36 6.18
C THR A 171 -4.56 6.20 5.87
N ALA A 172 -4.98 4.96 6.13
CA ALA A 172 -4.19 3.77 5.83
C ALA A 172 -3.94 3.64 4.32
N LEU A 173 -5.00 3.74 3.51
CA LEU A 173 -4.91 3.66 2.04
C LEU A 173 -4.08 4.80 1.44
N GLN A 174 -4.25 6.03 1.93
CA GLN A 174 -3.43 7.17 1.51
C GLN A 174 -1.95 6.94 1.84
N THR A 175 -1.66 6.31 2.97
CA THR A 175 -0.29 5.98 3.39
C THR A 175 0.33 4.93 2.47
N LEU A 176 -0.38 3.84 2.16
CA LEU A 176 0.09 2.81 1.22
C LEU A 176 0.39 3.40 -0.16
N ARG A 177 -0.51 4.26 -0.67
CA ARG A 177 -0.30 4.97 -1.94
C ARG A 177 0.92 5.89 -1.88
N LYS A 178 1.13 6.58 -0.75
CA LYS A 178 2.31 7.44 -0.54
C LYS A 178 3.60 6.63 -0.49
N ASN A 179 3.58 5.44 0.09
CA ASN A 179 4.74 4.54 0.12
C ASN A 179 5.12 4.11 -1.30
N CYS A 180 4.13 3.69 -2.11
CA CYS A 180 4.37 3.33 -3.51
C CYS A 180 4.89 4.52 -4.34
N ALA A 181 4.32 5.71 -4.15
CA ALA A 181 4.82 6.96 -4.74
C ALA A 181 6.30 7.23 -4.42
N ASN A 182 6.69 7.04 -3.16
CA ASN A 182 8.07 7.23 -2.72
C ASN A 182 9.02 6.15 -3.27
N MET A 183 8.55 4.90 -3.35
CA MET A 183 9.29 3.80 -4.00
C MET A 183 9.53 4.11 -5.47
N ALA A 184 8.49 4.49 -6.21
CA ALA A 184 8.56 4.88 -7.62
C ALA A 184 9.63 5.96 -7.85
N PHE A 185 9.60 7.01 -7.05
CA PHE A 185 10.59 8.08 -7.15
C PHE A 185 12.02 7.63 -6.83
N THR A 186 12.18 6.76 -5.83
CA THR A 186 13.49 6.22 -5.44
C THR A 186 14.05 5.27 -6.51
N ASN A 187 13.21 4.39 -7.07
CA ASN A 187 13.57 3.43 -8.10
C ASN A 187 14.00 4.10 -9.41
N SER A 188 13.39 5.23 -9.76
CA SER A 188 13.83 6.00 -10.93
C SER A 188 15.12 6.79 -10.71
N LYS A 189 15.43 7.19 -9.47
CA LYS A 189 16.74 7.80 -9.14
C LYS A 189 17.88 6.78 -9.26
N THR A 190 17.66 5.53 -8.86
CA THR A 190 18.67 4.46 -8.97
C THR A 190 18.89 4.01 -10.41
N GLN A 191 17.86 4.07 -11.26
CA GLN A 191 17.96 3.79 -12.70
C GLN A 191 18.57 4.95 -13.50
N LYS A 192 18.44 6.21 -13.04
CA LYS A 192 19.02 7.42 -13.69
C LYS A 192 20.39 7.83 -13.12
N LYS A 193 21.18 6.92 -12.56
CA LYS A 193 22.63 7.17 -12.41
C LYS A 193 23.23 7.18 -13.83
N PRO A 194 23.90 8.25 -14.28
CA PRO A 194 24.55 8.22 -15.59
C PRO A 194 25.54 7.07 -15.62
N ALA A 195 25.65 6.42 -16.79
CA ALA A 195 26.70 5.44 -17.05
C ALA A 195 28.05 5.99 -16.58
N PRO A 196 28.91 5.17 -15.95
CA PRO A 196 30.24 5.63 -15.60
C PRO A 196 30.94 6.08 -16.88
N ILE A 197 31.41 7.33 -16.89
CA ILE A 197 32.38 7.80 -17.87
C ILE A 197 33.52 6.79 -17.85
N ASN A 198 33.83 6.22 -19.01
CA ASN A 198 34.89 5.22 -19.20
C ASN A 198 36.14 5.59 -18.39
N PRO A 199 36.60 4.73 -17.47
CA PRO A 199 37.97 4.84 -16.99
C PRO A 199 38.89 4.31 -18.10
N LYS A 200 39.89 5.11 -18.46
CA LYS A 200 41.09 4.61 -19.14
C LYS A 200 41.69 3.44 -18.35
N PRO A 201 42.35 2.48 -19.02
CA PRO A 201 42.74 1.24 -18.40
C PRO A 201 43.91 1.49 -17.48
N ASP A 202 43.78 1.06 -16.22
CA ASP A 202 44.96 0.61 -15.50
C ASP A 202 44.62 -0.56 -14.58
N SER A 203 45.67 -1.32 -14.39
CA SER A 203 45.76 -2.74 -14.14
C SER A 203 45.67 -3.09 -12.65
N THR A 204 45.40 -4.36 -12.41
CA THR A 204 45.75 -5.19 -11.23
C THR A 204 44.72 -5.45 -10.12
N LYS A 205 44.57 -6.76 -9.89
CA LYS A 205 44.21 -7.52 -8.67
C LYS A 205 42.73 -7.71 -8.31
N LYS A 206 42.21 -8.85 -8.77
CA LYS A 206 41.09 -9.61 -8.20
C LYS A 206 41.27 -9.80 -6.68
N LYS A 207 40.28 -9.37 -5.89
CA LYS A 207 39.97 -9.95 -4.58
C LYS A 207 38.49 -10.33 -4.55
N THR A 208 38.27 -11.64 -4.48
CA THR A 208 37.00 -12.32 -4.28
C THR A 208 36.42 -11.88 -2.93
N LEU A 209 35.25 -11.24 -2.91
CA LEU A 209 34.53 -10.97 -1.67
C LEU A 209 33.35 -11.94 -1.52
N ILE A 210 33.52 -12.83 -0.56
CA ILE A 210 32.56 -13.80 -0.04
C ILE A 210 31.29 -13.05 0.39
N LYS A 211 30.12 -13.40 -0.16
CA LYS A 211 28.82 -12.92 0.32
C LYS A 211 28.47 -13.65 1.62
N THR A 212 28.75 -13.03 2.75
CA THR A 212 28.27 -13.49 4.07
C THR A 212 26.74 -13.35 4.14
N PRO A 213 26.00 -14.29 4.74
CA PRO A 213 24.54 -14.19 4.89
C PRO A 213 24.19 -12.98 5.76
N ILE A 214 23.29 -12.13 5.31
CA ILE A 214 22.75 -11.03 6.12
C ILE A 214 21.95 -11.68 7.25
N SER A 215 22.41 -11.53 8.50
CA SER A 215 21.66 -11.95 9.67
C SER A 215 20.24 -11.37 9.60
N THR A 216 19.23 -12.21 9.72
CA THR A 216 17.81 -11.81 9.66
C THR A 216 17.27 -11.41 11.03
N THR A 217 18.13 -11.27 12.04
CA THR A 217 17.78 -11.05 13.44
C THR A 217 18.71 -10.04 14.12
N ILE A 218 18.13 -9.17 14.93
CA ILE A 218 18.81 -8.22 15.84
C ILE A 218 18.31 -8.38 17.27
N TYR A 219 19.03 -7.77 18.22
CA TYR A 219 18.61 -7.63 19.61
C TYR A 219 18.55 -6.16 20.00
N ILE A 220 17.47 -5.74 20.65
CA ILE A 220 17.28 -4.44 21.27
C ILE A 220 17.42 -4.64 22.78
N ASP A 221 18.64 -4.44 23.28
CA ASP A 221 19.05 -4.61 24.69
C ASP A 221 19.23 -3.26 25.41
N ASN A 222 19.03 -2.15 24.70
CA ASN A 222 19.37 -0.81 25.15
C ASN A 222 18.17 0.01 25.65
N ILE A 223 17.19 -0.66 26.26
CA ILE A 223 15.92 -0.06 26.71
C ILE A 223 16.14 0.62 28.06
N THR A 224 16.07 1.95 28.09
CA THR A 224 16.23 2.74 29.33
C THR A 224 14.89 3.17 29.93
N SER A 225 14.88 3.63 31.18
CA SER A 225 13.67 4.18 31.82
C SER A 225 13.06 5.36 31.03
N GLY A 226 13.90 6.14 30.33
CA GLY A 226 13.43 7.22 29.47
C GLY A 226 12.78 6.75 28.15
N ASP A 227 13.14 5.56 27.68
CA ASP A 227 12.47 4.93 26.53
C ASP A 227 11.12 4.35 26.95
N VAL A 228 11.05 3.74 28.14
CA VAL A 228 9.81 3.23 28.74
C VAL A 228 8.79 4.35 28.99
N SER A 229 9.22 5.49 29.55
CA SER A 229 8.30 6.61 29.80
C SER A 229 7.72 7.21 28.51
N LYS A 230 8.43 7.06 27.38
CA LYS A 230 8.03 7.55 26.06
C LYS A 230 7.39 6.48 25.17
N ASN A 231 7.25 5.24 25.65
CA ASN A 231 6.77 4.07 24.89
C ASN A 231 7.51 3.90 23.54
N GLN A 232 8.83 3.96 23.57
CA GLN A 232 9.65 3.87 22.37
C GLN A 232 10.82 2.90 22.55
N LEU A 233 11.39 2.49 21.43
CA LEU A 233 12.60 1.67 21.35
C LEU A 233 13.61 2.38 20.44
N ARG A 234 14.86 2.47 20.89
CA ARG A 234 15.95 3.07 20.11
C ARG A 234 16.68 2.00 19.32
N ILE A 235 16.60 2.08 18.00
CA ILE A 235 17.34 1.24 17.07
C ILE A 235 18.71 1.87 16.82
N LYS A 236 19.74 1.32 17.47
CA LYS A 236 21.14 1.74 17.31
C LYS A 236 21.65 1.49 15.89
N LYS A 237 22.73 2.19 15.53
CA LYS A 237 23.37 2.12 14.20
C LYS A 237 23.56 0.68 13.70
N ASP A 238 24.09 -0.18 14.56
CA ASP A 238 24.43 -1.56 14.22
C ASP A 238 23.21 -2.46 14.01
N ASN A 239 22.02 -2.03 14.48
CA ASN A 239 20.76 -2.76 14.31
C ASN A 239 19.88 -2.22 13.17
N LYS A 240 20.27 -1.10 12.54
CA LYS A 240 19.46 -0.45 11.49
C LYS A 240 19.34 -1.30 10.23
N TYR A 241 20.23 -2.27 10.01
CA TYR A 241 20.24 -3.06 8.77
C TYR A 241 18.96 -3.89 8.59
N LEU A 242 18.26 -4.23 9.68
CA LEU A 242 16.99 -4.95 9.62
C LEU A 242 15.81 -4.04 9.26
N PHE A 243 15.99 -2.72 9.28
CA PHE A 243 14.94 -1.72 9.09
C PHE A 243 15.13 -0.90 7.81
N PRO A 244 14.12 -0.13 7.37
CA PRO A 244 14.26 0.79 6.24
C PRO A 244 15.44 1.75 6.44
N LYS A 245 16.26 1.90 5.37
CA LYS A 245 17.52 2.64 5.43
C LYS A 245 17.30 4.14 5.67
N GLU A 246 18.21 4.71 6.46
CA GLU A 246 18.33 6.15 6.67
C GLU A 246 18.71 6.87 5.37
N LYS A 247 18.04 8.00 5.11
CA LYS A 247 18.41 8.95 4.04
C LYS A 247 18.98 10.21 4.69
N GLN A 248 20.18 10.60 4.27
CA GLN A 248 20.85 11.79 4.82
C GLN A 248 20.03 13.05 4.51
N GLY A 249 19.76 13.87 5.53
CA GLY A 249 18.99 15.12 5.37
C GLY A 249 17.47 14.93 5.34
N GLU A 250 16.98 13.69 5.29
CA GLU A 250 15.56 13.37 5.12
C GLU A 250 15.04 12.52 6.30
N PRO A 251 14.43 13.15 7.33
CA PRO A 251 13.74 12.39 8.36
C PRO A 251 12.49 11.73 7.77
N ASN A 252 12.40 10.41 7.89
CA ASN A 252 11.33 9.59 7.37
C ASN A 252 10.61 8.83 8.49
N THR A 253 9.35 8.48 8.25
CA THR A 253 8.53 7.66 9.15
C THR A 253 7.93 6.51 8.34
N TYR A 254 8.12 5.29 8.82
CA TYR A 254 7.63 4.05 8.24
C TYR A 254 6.62 3.40 9.17
N TYR A 255 5.64 2.69 8.62
CA TYR A 255 4.75 1.80 9.37
C TYR A 255 5.11 0.38 8.98
N LEU A 256 5.44 -0.43 9.97
CA LEU A 256 6.03 -1.75 9.80
C LEU A 256 5.09 -2.76 10.45
N PRO A 257 4.72 -3.85 9.76
CA PRO A 257 3.87 -4.89 10.32
C PRO A 257 4.70 -5.73 11.29
N PHE A 258 4.29 -5.74 12.56
CA PHE A 258 4.91 -6.50 13.62
C PHE A 258 3.97 -7.61 14.11
N LYS A 259 4.59 -8.69 14.61
CA LYS A 259 3.91 -9.79 15.29
C LYS A 259 4.58 -10.07 16.63
N TYR A 260 3.77 -10.28 17.65
CA TYR A 260 4.20 -10.74 18.97
C TYR A 260 3.21 -11.80 19.46
N GLY A 261 3.66 -13.05 19.61
CA GLY A 261 2.78 -14.17 19.89
C GLY A 261 1.68 -14.33 18.83
N LYS A 262 0.42 -14.21 19.25
CA LYS A 262 -0.76 -14.26 18.35
C LYS A 262 -1.21 -12.88 17.85
N SER A 263 -0.63 -11.79 18.37
CA SER A 263 -1.03 -10.42 18.05
C SER A 263 -0.27 -9.87 16.84
N ASN A 264 -1.01 -9.32 15.87
CA ASN A 264 -0.47 -8.55 14.76
C ASN A 264 -0.76 -7.06 14.96
N PHE A 265 0.20 -6.18 14.68
CA PHE A 265 0.04 -4.74 14.88
C PHE A 265 1.01 -3.94 14.00
N ASP A 266 0.70 -2.68 13.74
CA ASP A 266 1.57 -1.78 13.00
C ASP A 266 2.43 -0.93 13.94
N ALA A 267 3.75 -1.04 13.81
CA ALA A 267 4.71 -0.21 14.52
C ALA A 267 5.19 0.96 13.67
N THR A 268 5.38 2.12 14.28
CA THR A 268 5.96 3.29 13.61
C THR A 268 7.47 3.32 13.79
N TYR A 269 8.24 3.38 12.71
CA TYR A 269 9.70 3.54 12.73
C TYR A 269 10.12 4.89 12.14
N LYS A 270 10.76 5.75 12.94
CA LYS A 270 11.27 7.05 12.52
C LYS A 270 12.78 7.01 12.42
N ILE A 271 13.36 7.49 11.32
CA ILE A 271 14.81 7.54 11.12
C ILE A 271 15.20 8.73 10.25
N GLY A 272 16.44 9.20 10.39
CA GLY A 272 16.96 10.36 9.67
C GLY A 272 16.86 11.66 10.46
N SER A 273 17.57 12.66 9.96
CA SER A 273 17.64 13.99 10.56
C SER A 273 17.80 15.04 9.47
N LYS A 274 17.22 16.22 9.68
CA LYS A 274 17.32 17.36 8.76
C LYS A 274 18.76 17.89 8.63
N ASP A 275 19.55 17.77 9.70
CA ASP A 275 20.97 18.19 9.73
C ASP A 275 21.92 17.16 9.08
N GLY A 276 21.39 16.09 8.48
CA GLY A 276 22.20 15.05 7.85
C GLY A 276 22.99 14.16 8.81
N LYS A 277 22.91 14.37 10.13
CA LYS A 277 23.59 13.52 11.10
C LYS A 277 22.85 12.20 11.24
N SER A 278 23.59 11.08 11.22
CA SER A 278 23.01 9.77 11.47
C SER A 278 22.61 9.66 12.95
N ARG A 279 21.32 9.38 13.20
CA ARG A 279 20.77 9.23 14.57
C ARG A 279 20.14 7.87 14.75
N SER A 280 20.01 7.38 15.99
CA SER A 280 19.27 6.15 16.25
C SER A 280 17.84 6.25 15.70
N GLY A 281 17.36 5.16 15.11
CA GLY A 281 15.95 5.07 14.72
C GLY A 281 15.06 4.96 15.96
N ILE A 282 13.84 5.46 15.87
CA ILE A 282 12.84 5.40 16.95
C ILE A 282 11.71 4.49 16.49
N LEU A 283 11.58 3.33 17.11
CA LEU A 283 10.49 2.38 16.89
C LEU A 283 9.43 2.56 17.98
N LYS A 284 8.16 2.69 17.60
CA LYS A 284 7.01 2.76 18.50
C LYS A 284 6.03 1.65 18.15
N LEU A 285 5.77 0.76 19.11
CA LEU A 285 4.91 -0.41 18.92
C LEU A 285 3.41 -0.10 19.13
N GLY A 286 3.08 1.09 19.64
CA GLY A 286 1.76 1.41 20.20
C GLY A 286 1.76 1.25 21.73
N ALA A 287 1.04 2.14 22.43
CA ALA A 287 1.11 2.21 23.90
C ALA A 287 0.58 0.93 24.58
N ASP A 288 -0.52 0.38 24.06
CA ASP A 288 -1.12 -0.86 24.56
C ASP A 288 -0.20 -2.07 24.36
N ILE A 289 0.33 -2.22 23.14
CA ILE A 289 1.28 -3.29 22.81
C ILE A 289 2.54 -3.21 23.70
N TYR A 290 3.09 -2.00 23.87
CA TYR A 290 4.30 -1.77 24.64
C TYR A 290 4.10 -2.07 26.14
N LYS A 291 3.00 -1.58 26.73
CA LYS A 291 2.77 -1.61 28.18
C LYS A 291 2.02 -2.84 28.67
N ASN A 292 1.02 -3.29 27.92
CA ASN A 292 0.05 -4.29 28.39
C ASN A 292 0.32 -5.67 27.77
N VAL A 293 0.62 -5.71 26.46
CA VAL A 293 0.86 -6.98 25.75
C VAL A 293 2.27 -7.50 25.98
N ILE A 294 3.30 -6.70 25.70
CA ILE A 294 4.70 -7.12 25.85
C ILE A 294 5.24 -6.78 27.25
N GLN A 295 4.70 -5.72 27.88
CA GLN A 295 5.10 -5.25 29.20
C GLN A 295 6.61 -4.93 29.28
N ILE A 296 7.07 -4.07 28.38
CA ILE A 296 8.49 -3.71 28.24
C ILE A 296 8.92 -2.84 29.43
N LYS A 297 10.02 -3.24 30.08
CA LYS A 297 10.66 -2.53 31.20
C LYS A 297 12.09 -2.13 30.85
N ALA A 298 12.68 -1.20 31.61
CA ALA A 298 14.09 -0.87 31.46
C ALA A 298 14.95 -2.13 31.66
N GLY A 299 15.96 -2.33 30.82
CA GLY A 299 16.78 -3.56 30.80
C GLY A 299 16.13 -4.77 30.11
N THR A 300 14.89 -4.67 29.62
CA THR A 300 14.31 -5.73 28.77
C THR A 300 15.17 -5.87 27.50
N THR A 301 15.46 -7.12 27.11
CA THR A 301 16.02 -7.43 25.79
C THR A 301 14.90 -7.90 24.89
N LEU A 302 14.84 -7.39 23.67
CA LEU A 302 13.88 -7.83 22.65
C LEU A 302 14.64 -8.37 21.45
N LYS A 303 14.29 -9.56 20.99
CA LYS A 303 14.77 -10.09 19.72
C LYS A 303 13.81 -9.66 18.62
N VAL A 304 14.35 -9.09 17.55
CA VAL A 304 13.58 -8.74 16.35
C VAL A 304 14.13 -9.54 15.19
N SER A 305 13.29 -10.28 14.51
CA SER A 305 13.63 -10.93 13.24
C SER A 305 12.69 -10.50 12.14
N ILE A 306 13.13 -10.61 10.88
CA ILE A 306 12.26 -10.38 9.73
C ILE A 306 11.99 -11.72 9.04
N THR A 307 10.71 -12.01 8.80
CA THR A 307 10.32 -13.16 8.00
C THR A 307 10.56 -12.89 6.52
N ASN A 308 10.63 -13.95 5.70
CA ASN A 308 10.66 -13.82 4.24
C ASN A 308 9.42 -13.10 3.67
N LYS A 309 8.33 -13.00 4.46
CA LYS A 309 7.09 -12.28 4.12
C LYS A 309 7.10 -10.81 4.60
N GLY A 310 8.20 -10.32 5.14
CA GLY A 310 8.36 -8.92 5.55
C GLY A 310 7.71 -8.54 6.90
N TYR A 311 7.15 -9.51 7.64
CA TYR A 311 6.74 -9.29 9.02
C TYR A 311 7.94 -9.24 9.95
N TYR A 312 7.94 -8.27 10.85
CA TYR A 312 8.87 -8.21 11.96
C TYR A 312 8.32 -9.06 13.11
N ILE A 313 9.03 -10.11 13.48
CA ILE A 313 8.68 -10.93 14.63
C ILE A 313 9.43 -10.37 15.84
N LEU A 314 8.67 -10.00 16.85
CA LEU A 314 9.19 -9.56 18.13
C LEU A 314 9.08 -10.70 19.14
N GLU A 315 10.17 -10.96 19.84
CA GLU A 315 10.26 -11.92 20.94
C GLU A 315 10.89 -11.19 22.14
N LYS A 316 10.42 -11.51 23.34
CA LYS A 316 10.90 -10.96 24.60
C LYS A 316 11.63 -12.04 25.37
#